data_AF-Q6NPF4-F1
#
_entry.id   AF-Q6NPF4-F1
#
_cell.length_a   1.000
_cell.length_b   1.000
_cell.length_c   1.000
_cell.angle_alpha   90.00
_cell.angle_beta   90.00
_cell.angle_gamma   90.00
#
_symmetry.space_group_name_H-M   'P 1'
#
loop_
_entity.id
_entity.type
_entity.pdbx_description
1 polymer ?
#
loop_
_entity_poly.entity_id
_entity_poly.type
_entity_poly.pdbx_seq_one_letter_code
_entity_poly.pdbx_strand_id
1 'polypeptide(L)'
;MPVKWVLHWQPNQGSTVSSQILNEATQCVESINGVKEGRWKATLNYYKPMLKDQANQLEFPRDFLGISLADQPNKYYFIIRTQRIVLEADSSIQLIMEKLQSYKSKVALYFDGFQYQLGDFRLRVGKVVPTHSENVRGIVMEVEYLPISSMEKAQKVMEEFLEIWNEALAKRSLPGKFVNIDLNFGEFGLGDIYTPQHTAVRYALVMAHMIATVQAVRG
;
A
#
# COMPACT_ATOMS: atom_id res chain seq x y z
N MET A 1 12.07 -13.29 0.26
CA MET A 1 11.02 -12.69 1.11
C MET A 1 9.68 -13.19 0.58
N PRO A 2 8.72 -13.57 1.44
CA PRO A 2 7.37 -13.93 1.00
C PRO A 2 6.79 -12.95 -0.01
N VAL A 3 6.09 -13.46 -1.03
CA VAL A 3 5.40 -12.62 -2.02
C VAL A 3 4.22 -11.93 -1.36
N LYS A 4 4.07 -10.61 -1.59
CA LYS A 4 2.91 -9.84 -1.12
C LYS A 4 2.15 -9.18 -2.26
N TRP A 5 0.83 -9.20 -2.18
CA TRP A 5 -0.09 -8.35 -2.92
C TRP A 5 -0.69 -7.30 -1.99
N VAL A 6 -0.88 -6.09 -2.51
CA VAL A 6 -1.58 -5.01 -1.81
C VAL A 6 -2.81 -4.69 -2.64
N LEU A 7 -3.97 -5.07 -2.12
CA LEU A 7 -5.28 -4.79 -2.69
C LEU A 7 -5.81 -3.49 -2.10
N HIS A 8 -6.62 -2.77 -2.86
CA HIS A 8 -7.39 -1.65 -2.33
C HIS A 8 -8.88 -1.86 -2.54
N TRP A 9 -9.68 -1.28 -1.65
CA TRP A 9 -11.10 -1.19 -1.84
C TRP A 9 -11.43 -0.21 -2.96
N GLN A 10 -12.23 -0.65 -3.92
CA GLN A 10 -12.82 0.18 -4.96
C GLN A 10 -14.34 0.23 -4.71
N PRO A 11 -14.87 1.38 -4.24
CA PRO A 11 -16.31 1.56 -4.08
C PRO A 11 -17.05 1.45 -5.41
N ASN A 12 -18.29 1.01 -5.36
CA ASN A 12 -19.22 1.14 -6.49
C ASN A 12 -19.49 2.63 -6.77
N GLN A 13 -19.93 2.95 -7.99
CA GLN A 13 -20.32 4.32 -8.34
C GLN A 13 -21.36 4.87 -7.35
N GLY A 14 -21.13 6.08 -6.84
CA GLY A 14 -22.00 6.73 -5.84
C GLY A 14 -21.80 6.26 -4.40
N SER A 15 -20.98 5.23 -4.14
CA SER A 15 -20.68 4.75 -2.80
C SER A 15 -19.40 5.38 -2.26
N THR A 16 -19.33 5.58 -0.94
CA THR A 16 -18.14 6.11 -0.26
C THR A 16 -17.50 5.05 0.63
N VAL A 17 -16.21 5.20 0.89
CA VAL A 17 -15.50 4.32 1.84
C VAL A 17 -15.94 4.68 3.26
N SER A 18 -16.27 3.68 4.06
CA SER A 18 -16.65 3.84 5.47
C SER A 18 -15.95 2.82 6.35
N SER A 19 -15.87 3.11 7.65
CA SER A 19 -15.33 2.15 8.64
C SER A 19 -16.16 0.86 8.74
N GLN A 20 -17.44 0.87 8.31
CA GLN A 20 -18.27 -0.33 8.26
C GLN A 20 -17.73 -1.35 7.25
N ILE A 21 -17.28 -0.90 6.07
CA ILE A 21 -16.67 -1.78 5.06
C ILE A 21 -15.41 -2.46 5.64
N LEU A 22 -14.62 -1.73 6.43
CA LEU A 22 -13.45 -2.30 7.09
C LEU A 22 -13.86 -3.39 8.10
N ASN A 23 -14.88 -3.13 8.93
CA ASN A 23 -15.38 -4.10 9.91
C ASN A 23 -15.87 -5.38 9.22
N GLU A 24 -16.62 -5.25 8.13
CA GLU A 24 -17.12 -6.37 7.34
C GLU A 24 -15.97 -7.18 6.70
N ALA A 25 -14.96 -6.48 6.16
CA ALA A 25 -13.77 -7.14 5.64
C ALA A 25 -13.01 -7.89 6.75
N THR A 26 -12.86 -7.31 7.95
CA THR A 26 -12.21 -8.00 9.07
C THR A 26 -12.98 -9.23 9.54
N GLN A 27 -14.32 -9.13 9.64
CA GLN A 27 -15.15 -10.29 9.97
C GLN A 27 -15.12 -11.35 8.86
N CYS A 28 -14.95 -10.94 7.61
CA CYS A 28 -14.80 -11.87 6.49
C CYS A 28 -13.54 -12.72 6.65
N VAL A 29 -12.41 -12.08 7.00
CA VAL A 29 -11.15 -12.80 7.29
C VAL A 29 -11.34 -13.81 8.42
N GLU A 30 -12.01 -13.42 9.50
CA GLU A 30 -12.30 -14.33 10.62
C GLU A 30 -13.24 -15.49 10.20
N SER A 31 -14.22 -15.23 9.33
CA SER A 31 -15.16 -16.26 8.85
C SER A 31 -14.54 -17.32 7.92
N ILE A 32 -13.38 -17.03 7.33
CA ILE A 32 -12.61 -18.01 6.54
C ILE A 32 -11.49 -18.65 7.37
N ASN A 33 -11.58 -18.62 8.71
CA ASN A 33 -10.63 -19.14 9.69
C ASN A 33 -9.34 -18.32 9.86
N GLY A 34 -9.37 -17.02 9.55
CA GLY A 34 -8.26 -16.11 9.85
C GLY A 34 -8.15 -15.85 11.35
N VAL A 35 -6.98 -16.16 11.93
CA VAL A 35 -6.69 -15.95 13.35
C VAL A 35 -6.04 -14.59 13.53
N LYS A 36 -6.67 -13.71 14.31
CA LYS A 36 -6.18 -12.35 14.58
C LYS A 36 -4.91 -12.38 15.44
N GLU A 37 -3.83 -11.80 14.94
CA GLU A 37 -2.52 -11.80 15.63
C GLU A 37 -2.20 -10.46 16.33
N GLY A 38 -2.79 -9.35 15.89
CA GLY A 38 -2.53 -8.05 16.51
C GLY A 38 -2.84 -6.86 15.62
N ARG A 39 -2.37 -5.68 16.06
CA ARG A 39 -2.49 -4.44 15.30
C ARG A 39 -1.38 -4.35 14.24
N TRP A 40 -1.74 -3.84 13.08
CA TRP A 40 -0.80 -3.56 11.98
C TRP A 40 -0.83 -2.08 11.65
N LYS A 41 0.35 -1.49 11.44
CA LYS A 41 0.53 -0.10 11.07
C LYS A 41 1.62 0.06 10.01
N ALA A 42 1.44 1.03 9.13
CA ALA A 42 2.47 1.51 8.22
C ALA A 42 2.29 3.01 7.97
N THR A 43 3.34 3.67 7.48
CA THR A 43 3.32 5.12 7.20
C THR A 43 3.88 5.39 5.81
N LEU A 44 3.20 6.26 5.08
CA LEU A 44 3.57 6.68 3.73
C LEU A 44 3.52 8.20 3.65
N ASN A 45 4.58 8.78 3.10
CA ASN A 45 4.78 10.23 3.02
C ASN A 45 4.94 10.66 1.56
N TYR A 46 4.27 11.74 1.18
CA TYR A 46 4.48 12.44 -0.08
C TYR A 46 5.40 13.63 0.14
N TYR A 47 6.56 13.60 -0.50
CA TYR A 47 7.55 14.65 -0.44
C TYR A 47 7.48 15.56 -1.66
N LYS A 48 7.64 16.85 -1.41
CA LYS A 48 7.87 17.87 -2.45
C LYS A 48 9.17 18.63 -2.16
N PRO A 49 9.95 19.00 -3.18
CA PRO A 49 11.18 19.75 -3.00
C PRO A 49 10.85 21.14 -2.45
N MET A 50 11.72 21.61 -1.57
CA MET A 50 11.74 22.98 -1.07
C MET A 50 12.74 23.78 -1.89
N LEU A 51 12.32 24.18 -3.09
CA LEU A 51 13.18 24.98 -3.97
C LEU A 51 13.11 26.46 -3.55
N LYS A 52 14.27 27.04 -3.23
CA LYS A 52 14.41 28.50 -3.05
C LYS A 52 14.38 29.24 -4.39
N ASP A 53 14.86 28.60 -5.45
CA ASP A 53 14.94 29.12 -6.81
C ASP A 53 14.16 28.22 -7.77
N GLN A 54 13.25 28.79 -8.57
CA GLN A 54 12.45 28.04 -9.52
C GLN A 54 13.27 27.53 -10.71
N ALA A 55 14.45 28.10 -10.98
CA ALA A 55 15.31 27.69 -12.09
C ALA A 55 15.71 26.20 -12.02
N ASN A 56 15.87 25.64 -10.81
CA ASN A 56 16.31 24.26 -10.62
C ASN A 56 15.15 23.24 -10.61
N GLN A 57 13.92 23.64 -10.94
CA GLN A 57 12.75 22.74 -10.92
C GLN A 57 12.89 21.52 -11.84
N LEU A 58 13.72 21.61 -12.88
CA LEU A 58 13.91 20.52 -13.84
C LEU A 58 14.97 19.51 -13.40
N GLU A 59 15.87 19.87 -12.48
CA GLU A 59 16.96 18.99 -12.02
C GLU A 59 16.52 18.00 -10.94
N PHE A 60 15.46 18.34 -10.19
CA PHE A 60 15.01 17.56 -9.05
C PHE A 60 13.68 16.85 -9.33
N PRO A 61 13.47 15.62 -8.80
CA PRO A 61 12.18 14.97 -8.87
C PRO A 61 11.11 15.88 -8.22
N ARG A 62 10.08 16.23 -8.99
CA ARG A 62 9.04 17.17 -8.54
C ARG A 62 8.32 16.67 -7.31
N ASP A 63 8.00 15.38 -7.26
CA ASP A 63 7.38 14.73 -6.12
C ASP A 63 7.92 13.31 -6.02
N PHE A 64 8.09 12.79 -4.81
CA PHE A 64 8.34 11.36 -4.60
C PHE A 64 7.61 10.87 -3.35
N LEU A 65 7.47 9.55 -3.28
CA LEU A 65 6.84 8.87 -2.16
C LEU A 65 7.91 8.23 -1.28
N GLY A 66 7.72 8.26 0.03
CA GLY A 66 8.53 7.48 0.95
C GLY A 66 7.65 6.60 1.83
N ILE A 67 8.07 5.37 2.13
CA ILE A 67 7.31 4.43 2.96
C ILE A 67 8.22 3.69 3.94
N SER A 68 7.71 3.52 5.17
CA SER A 68 8.26 2.61 6.18
C SER A 68 7.45 1.31 6.19
N LEU A 69 8.11 0.18 5.99
CA LEU A 69 7.46 -1.14 6.02
C LEU A 69 7.57 -1.76 7.42
N ALA A 70 6.49 -2.36 7.90
CA ALA A 70 6.40 -2.87 9.28
C ALA A 70 7.41 -3.98 9.59
N ASP A 71 7.78 -4.76 8.59
CA ASP A 71 8.74 -5.86 8.65
C ASP A 71 10.19 -5.43 8.39
N GLN A 72 10.42 -4.16 8.04
CA GLN A 72 11.75 -3.59 7.84
C GLN A 72 11.87 -2.24 8.60
N PRO A 73 11.74 -2.23 9.93
CA PRO A 73 11.62 -1.00 10.73
C PRO A 73 12.84 -0.08 10.64
N ASN A 74 14.02 -0.63 10.33
CA ASN A 74 15.26 0.13 10.20
C ASN A 74 15.49 0.67 8.77
N LYS A 75 14.56 0.42 7.85
CA LYS A 75 14.68 0.79 6.44
C LYS A 75 13.60 1.79 6.04
N TYR A 76 13.92 2.58 5.02
CA TYR A 76 12.99 3.50 4.39
C TYR A 76 13.12 3.37 2.88
N TYR A 77 11.98 3.34 2.18
CA TYR A 77 11.95 3.16 0.74
C TYR A 77 11.43 4.42 0.07
N PHE A 78 12.16 4.90 -0.95
CA PHE A 78 11.71 6.00 -1.80
C PHE A 78 11.26 5.47 -3.15
N ILE A 79 10.17 6.03 -3.66
CA ILE A 79 9.61 5.69 -4.97
C ILE A 79 9.43 6.98 -5.76
N ILE A 80 10.20 7.11 -6.83
CA ILE A 80 10.06 8.18 -7.81
C ILE A 80 9.37 7.60 -9.05
N ARG A 81 8.03 7.63 -9.03
CA ARG A 81 7.20 6.91 -10.00
C ARG A 81 7.47 7.33 -11.45
N THR A 82 7.68 8.63 -11.70
CA THR A 82 7.91 9.18 -13.05
C THR A 82 9.21 8.70 -13.68
N GLN A 83 10.23 8.44 -12.88
CA GLN A 83 11.53 7.91 -13.33
C GLN A 83 11.62 6.40 -13.14
N ARG A 84 10.57 5.77 -12.57
CA ARG A 84 10.51 4.34 -12.23
C ARG A 84 11.70 3.90 -11.35
N ILE A 85 12.06 4.75 -10.39
CA ILE A 85 13.15 4.48 -9.45
C ILE A 85 12.56 4.08 -8.10
N VAL A 86 13.10 3.00 -7.54
CA VAL A 86 12.91 2.61 -6.13
C VAL A 86 14.28 2.57 -5.44
N LEU A 87 14.39 3.25 -4.30
CA LEU A 87 15.63 3.31 -3.50
C LEU A 87 15.35 2.81 -2.10
N GLU A 88 16.29 2.01 -1.58
CA GLU A 88 16.33 1.64 -0.17
C GLU A 88 17.35 2.53 0.54
N ALA A 89 16.98 3.03 1.72
CA ALA A 89 17.86 3.78 2.61
C ALA A 89 17.68 3.30 4.06
N ASP A 90 18.61 3.67 4.92
CA ASP A 90 18.41 3.55 6.38
C ASP A 90 17.29 4.50 6.83
N SER A 91 16.52 4.10 7.85
CA SER A 91 15.42 4.89 8.41
C SER A 91 15.83 6.31 8.86
N SER A 92 17.10 6.50 9.26
CA SER A 92 17.66 7.82 9.62
C SER A 92 17.61 8.85 8.49
N ILE A 93 17.44 8.43 7.22
CA ILE A 93 17.29 9.34 6.08
C ILE A 93 16.15 10.35 6.26
N GLN A 94 15.10 9.97 6.99
CA GLN A 94 13.98 10.88 7.27
C GLN A 94 14.45 12.09 8.09
N LEU A 95 15.25 11.85 9.12
CA LEU A 95 15.85 12.90 9.95
C LEU A 95 16.85 13.75 9.15
N ILE A 96 17.62 13.12 8.26
CA ILE A 96 18.56 13.82 7.38
C ILE A 96 17.79 14.78 6.45
N MET A 97 16.74 14.31 5.76
CA MET A 97 15.93 15.16 4.89
C MET A 97 15.26 16.31 5.64
N GLU A 98 14.76 16.04 6.85
CA GLU A 98 14.18 17.08 7.71
C GLU A 98 15.20 18.17 8.08
N LYS A 99 16.42 17.76 8.47
CA LYS A 99 17.52 18.69 8.79
C LYS A 99 18.02 19.47 7.58
N LEU A 100 18.13 18.82 6.42
CA LEU A 100 18.56 19.46 5.18
C LEU A 100 17.51 20.42 4.62
N GLN A 101 16.23 20.25 5.02
CA GLN A 101 15.09 21.02 4.51
C GLN A 101 15.03 21.04 2.97
N SER A 102 15.55 20.00 2.32
CA SER A 102 15.56 19.89 0.85
C SER A 102 14.22 19.42 0.31
N TYR A 103 13.52 18.58 1.07
CA TYR A 103 12.18 18.10 0.77
C TYR A 103 11.30 18.19 2.03
N LYS A 104 10.03 18.52 1.83
CA LYS A 104 9.02 18.55 2.89
C LYS A 104 7.95 17.52 2.65
N SER A 105 7.59 16.77 3.69
CA SER A 105 6.39 15.93 3.68
C SER A 105 5.15 16.84 3.61
N LYS A 106 4.41 16.77 2.50
CA LYS A 106 3.16 17.53 2.30
C LYS A 106 1.94 16.77 2.78
N VAL A 107 1.95 15.45 2.63
CA VAL A 107 0.87 14.55 3.04
C VAL A 107 1.49 13.30 3.63
N ALA A 108 1.11 12.98 4.86
CA ALA A 108 1.47 11.75 5.53
C ALA A 108 0.21 10.93 5.77
N LEU A 109 0.21 9.69 5.29
CA LEU A 109 -0.87 8.72 5.41
C LEU A 109 -0.45 7.62 6.37
N TYR A 110 -1.36 7.27 7.28
CA TYR A 110 -1.24 6.10 8.14
C TYR A 110 -2.15 5.00 7.67
N PHE A 111 -1.59 3.81 7.64
CA PHE A 111 -2.32 2.56 7.57
C PHE A 111 -2.53 2.09 9.00
N ASP A 112 -3.78 1.79 9.36
CA ASP A 112 -4.14 1.32 10.69
C ASP A 112 -5.16 0.19 10.57
N GLY A 113 -4.84 -0.96 11.14
CA GLY A 113 -5.62 -2.17 10.95
C GLY A 113 -5.17 -3.32 11.81
N PHE A 114 -5.50 -4.53 11.34
CA PHE A 114 -5.22 -5.77 12.03
C PHE A 114 -4.48 -6.76 11.12
N GLN A 115 -3.61 -7.55 11.73
CA GLN A 115 -2.95 -8.68 11.10
C GLN A 115 -3.66 -9.99 11.48
N TYR A 116 -3.76 -10.90 10.52
CA TYR A 116 -4.35 -12.22 10.67
C TYR A 116 -3.43 -13.27 10.04
N GLN A 117 -3.37 -14.45 10.67
CA GLN A 117 -2.78 -15.66 10.11
C GLN A 117 -3.88 -16.53 9.51
N LEU A 118 -3.70 -17.01 8.30
CA LEU A 118 -4.65 -17.87 7.59
C LEU A 118 -3.89 -18.96 6.82
N GLY A 119 -3.66 -20.12 7.46
CA GLY A 119 -2.84 -21.18 6.86
C GLY A 119 -1.44 -20.68 6.53
N ASP A 120 -1.04 -20.78 5.26
CA ASP A 120 0.25 -20.29 4.74
C ASP A 120 0.22 -18.80 4.34
N PHE A 121 -0.89 -18.11 4.58
CA PHE A 121 -1.05 -16.69 4.29
C PHE A 121 -1.00 -15.86 5.56
N ARG A 122 -0.49 -14.64 5.42
CA ARG A 122 -0.65 -13.56 6.38
C ARG A 122 -1.43 -12.43 5.72
N LEU A 123 -2.51 -12.01 6.35
CA LEU A 123 -3.37 -10.93 5.87
C LEU A 123 -3.22 -9.72 6.79
N ARG A 124 -3.15 -8.53 6.22
CA ARG A 124 -3.27 -7.27 6.97
C ARG A 124 -4.37 -6.43 6.35
N VAL A 125 -5.39 -6.10 7.12
CA VAL A 125 -6.55 -5.33 6.64
C VAL A 125 -6.66 -4.06 7.46
N GLY A 126 -6.69 -2.90 6.79
CA GLY A 126 -6.67 -1.62 7.48
C GLY A 126 -7.22 -0.46 6.67
N LYS A 127 -7.56 0.62 7.37
CA LYS A 127 -7.93 1.90 6.79
C LYS A 127 -6.68 2.72 6.48
N VAL A 128 -6.81 3.60 5.48
CA VAL A 128 -5.85 4.64 5.16
C VAL A 128 -6.40 5.98 5.63
N VAL A 129 -5.71 6.67 6.52
CA VAL A 129 -6.12 7.96 7.08
C VAL A 129 -4.98 8.98 7.00
N PRO A 130 -5.25 10.26 6.69
CA PRO A 130 -4.25 11.32 6.82
C PRO A 130 -3.83 11.53 8.28
N THR A 131 -2.58 11.90 8.51
CA THR A 131 -2.04 12.14 9.86
C THR A 131 -2.85 13.12 10.72
N HIS A 132 -3.49 14.10 10.08
CA HIS A 132 -4.24 15.17 10.75
C HIS A 132 -5.75 15.07 10.52
N SER A 133 -6.26 13.89 10.17
CA SER A 133 -7.69 13.68 9.93
C SER A 133 -8.12 12.26 10.21
N GLU A 134 -9.25 12.08 10.87
CA GLU A 134 -9.87 10.76 11.06
C GLU A 134 -10.64 10.29 9.81
N ASN A 135 -10.74 11.13 8.78
CA ASN A 135 -11.46 10.81 7.56
C ASN A 135 -10.75 9.68 6.79
N VAL A 136 -11.43 8.53 6.70
CA VAL A 136 -10.97 7.39 5.91
C VAL A 136 -10.83 7.79 4.44
N ARG A 137 -9.62 7.64 3.89
CA ARG A 137 -9.30 7.87 2.48
C ARG A 137 -9.38 6.60 1.64
N GLY A 138 -9.34 5.45 2.31
CA GLY A 138 -9.58 4.17 1.69
C GLY A 138 -9.33 3.01 2.63
N ILE A 139 -9.46 1.80 2.10
CA ILE A 139 -9.21 0.55 2.81
C ILE A 139 -8.25 -0.26 1.95
N VAL A 140 -7.27 -0.89 2.58
CA VAL A 140 -6.30 -1.77 1.92
C VAL A 140 -6.28 -3.13 2.58
N MET A 141 -5.92 -4.13 1.79
CA MET A 141 -5.63 -5.48 2.24
C MET A 141 -4.27 -5.89 1.68
N GLU A 142 -3.31 -6.15 2.55
CA GLU A 142 -2.08 -6.84 2.17
C GLU A 142 -2.28 -8.35 2.37
N VAL A 143 -1.94 -9.12 1.34
CA VAL A 143 -1.96 -10.58 1.34
C VAL A 143 -0.53 -11.04 1.10
N GLU A 144 0.04 -11.76 2.05
CA GLU A 144 1.40 -12.27 2.02
C GLU A 144 1.38 -13.80 1.99
N TYR A 145 1.91 -14.41 0.94
CA TYR A 145 2.06 -15.87 0.84
C TYR A 145 3.47 -16.28 1.30
N LEU A 146 3.53 -16.93 2.46
CA LEU A 146 4.76 -17.18 3.23
C LEU A 146 5.79 -18.11 2.55
N PRO A 147 5.39 -19.21 1.87
CA PRO A 147 6.35 -20.24 1.46
C PRO A 147 7.25 -19.87 0.27
N ILE A 148 6.83 -18.96 -0.61
CA ILE A 148 7.47 -18.71 -1.90
C ILE A 148 7.90 -17.25 -2.01
N SER A 149 9.09 -17.02 -2.60
CA SER A 149 9.60 -15.68 -2.93
C SER A 149 9.55 -15.34 -4.43
N SER A 150 9.29 -16.32 -5.30
CA SER A 150 9.12 -16.09 -6.75
C SER A 150 7.68 -15.62 -7.02
N MET A 151 7.52 -14.46 -7.66
CA MET A 151 6.21 -13.91 -7.98
C MET A 151 5.47 -14.78 -8.99
N GLU A 152 6.17 -15.23 -10.03
CA GLU A 152 5.64 -16.11 -11.07
C GLU A 152 5.08 -17.40 -10.46
N LYS A 153 5.84 -18.04 -9.57
CA LYS A 153 5.40 -19.27 -8.90
C LYS A 153 4.25 -19.03 -7.91
N ALA A 154 4.21 -17.87 -7.26
CA ALA A 154 3.16 -17.53 -6.31
C ALA A 154 1.87 -17.05 -6.99
N GLN A 155 1.91 -16.62 -8.26
CA GLN A 155 0.78 -15.98 -8.94
C GLN A 155 -0.50 -16.81 -8.85
N LYS A 156 -0.45 -18.09 -9.27
CA LYS A 156 -1.62 -18.97 -9.25
C LYS A 156 -2.22 -19.11 -7.86
N VAL A 157 -1.38 -19.29 -6.84
CA VAL A 157 -1.83 -19.43 -5.45
C VAL A 157 -2.48 -18.13 -4.94
N MET A 158 -1.96 -16.97 -5.35
CA MET A 158 -2.52 -15.67 -5.00
C MET A 158 -3.86 -15.41 -5.72
N GLU A 159 -4.01 -15.86 -6.97
CA GLU A 159 -5.27 -15.79 -7.73
C GLU A 159 -6.34 -16.69 -7.10
N GLU A 160 -6.01 -17.94 -6.77
CA GLU A 160 -6.90 -18.87 -6.05
C GLU A 160 -7.35 -18.29 -4.70
N PHE A 161 -6.43 -17.63 -3.96
CA PHE A 161 -6.79 -16.92 -2.75
C PHE A 161 -7.80 -15.78 -3.01
N LEU A 162 -7.62 -14.98 -4.07
CA LEU A 162 -8.56 -13.91 -4.41
C LEU A 162 -9.94 -14.43 -4.79
N GLU A 163 -10.04 -15.59 -5.44
CA GLU A 163 -11.31 -16.23 -5.75
C GLU A 163 -12.07 -16.58 -4.47
N ILE A 164 -11.43 -17.29 -3.53
CA ILE A 164 -12.01 -17.63 -2.22
C ILE A 164 -12.41 -16.37 -1.46
N TRP A 165 -11.55 -15.35 -1.46
CA TRP A 165 -11.81 -14.07 -0.82
C TRP A 165 -13.04 -13.36 -1.40
N ASN A 166 -13.16 -13.32 -2.73
CA ASN A 166 -14.29 -12.70 -3.40
C ASN A 166 -15.59 -13.46 -3.14
N GLU A 167 -15.57 -14.79 -3.13
CA GLU A 167 -16.72 -15.62 -2.75
C GLU A 167 -17.18 -15.37 -1.30
N ALA A 168 -16.22 -15.25 -0.38
CA ALA A 168 -16.52 -14.96 1.02
C ALA A 168 -17.12 -13.56 1.20
N LEU A 169 -16.59 -12.56 0.49
CA LEU A 169 -17.10 -11.19 0.52
C LEU A 169 -18.46 -11.03 -0.17
N ALA A 170 -18.73 -11.78 -1.24
CA ALA A 170 -19.99 -11.69 -1.99
C ALA A 170 -21.20 -11.95 -1.08
N LYS A 171 -21.05 -12.80 -0.05
CA LYS A 171 -22.06 -13.10 0.97
C LYS A 171 -22.44 -11.91 1.85
N ARG A 172 -21.64 -10.83 1.85
CA ARG A 172 -21.84 -9.62 2.67
C ARG A 172 -22.48 -8.45 1.93
N SER A 173 -22.70 -8.56 0.61
CA SER A 173 -23.34 -7.53 -0.22
C SER A 173 -22.75 -6.12 -0.07
N LEU A 174 -21.43 -6.01 0.03
CA LEU A 174 -20.75 -4.72 0.22
C LEU A 174 -20.76 -3.86 -1.05
N PRO A 175 -20.80 -2.51 -0.94
CA PRO A 175 -20.89 -1.60 -2.08
C PRO A 175 -19.51 -1.34 -2.73
N GLY A 176 -18.87 -2.39 -3.23
CA GLY A 176 -17.56 -2.34 -3.87
C GLY A 176 -16.85 -3.68 -3.82
N LYS A 177 -15.56 -3.68 -4.18
CA LYS A 177 -14.70 -4.86 -4.14
C LYS A 177 -13.25 -4.51 -3.85
N PHE A 178 -12.49 -5.48 -3.35
CA PHE A 178 -11.04 -5.37 -3.37
C PHE A 178 -10.50 -5.63 -4.77
N VAL A 179 -9.54 -4.82 -5.19
CA VAL A 179 -8.92 -4.92 -6.52
C VAL A 179 -7.42 -5.05 -6.36
N ASN A 180 -6.84 -6.02 -7.07
CA ASN A 180 -5.41 -6.11 -7.29
C ASN A 180 -5.04 -5.27 -8.50
N ILE A 181 -3.95 -4.50 -8.41
CA ILE A 181 -3.40 -3.79 -9.56
C ILE A 181 -2.34 -4.70 -10.18
N ASP A 182 -2.45 -4.95 -11.48
CA ASP A 182 -1.40 -5.62 -12.24
C ASP A 182 -0.22 -4.67 -12.44
N LEU A 183 0.99 -5.14 -12.11
CA LEU A 183 2.17 -4.32 -11.96
C LEU A 183 3.35 -4.93 -12.69
N ASN A 184 3.91 -4.19 -13.64
CA ASN A 184 5.16 -4.55 -14.28
C ASN A 184 6.35 -4.05 -13.44
N PHE A 185 6.81 -4.88 -12.51
CA PHE A 185 7.98 -4.59 -11.66
C PHE A 185 9.28 -4.41 -12.46
N GLY A 186 9.38 -5.01 -13.64
CA GLY A 186 10.52 -4.85 -14.54
C GLY A 186 10.75 -3.39 -14.95
N GLU A 187 9.70 -2.56 -14.98
CA GLU A 187 9.82 -1.13 -15.24
C GLU A 187 10.64 -0.39 -14.17
N PHE A 188 10.68 -0.92 -12.94
CA PHE A 188 11.46 -0.41 -11.81
C PHE A 188 12.81 -1.11 -11.64
N GLY A 189 13.21 -1.94 -12.61
CA GLY A 189 14.43 -2.75 -12.53
C GLY A 189 14.35 -3.90 -11.53
N LEU A 190 13.14 -4.31 -11.16
CA LEU A 190 12.91 -5.40 -10.20
C LEU A 190 12.56 -6.70 -10.95
N GLY A 191 13.23 -7.80 -10.58
CA GLY A 191 13.04 -9.13 -11.18
C GLY A 191 11.95 -9.98 -10.52
N ASP A 192 11.90 -11.28 -10.80
CA ASP A 192 10.87 -12.18 -10.25
C ASP A 192 11.00 -12.45 -8.74
N ILE A 193 12.23 -12.37 -8.20
CA ILE A 193 12.48 -12.64 -6.79
C ILE A 193 12.00 -11.47 -5.94
N TYR A 194 10.98 -11.72 -5.13
CA TYR A 194 10.33 -10.71 -4.31
C TYR A 194 11.25 -10.19 -3.20
N THR A 195 11.29 -8.86 -3.10
CA THR A 195 12.07 -8.08 -2.15
C THR A 195 11.20 -6.99 -1.52
N PRO A 196 11.62 -6.35 -0.41
CA PRO A 196 10.87 -5.24 0.17
C PRO A 196 10.61 -4.07 -0.80
N GLN A 197 11.49 -3.86 -1.78
CA GLN A 197 11.30 -2.85 -2.83
C GLN A 197 10.04 -3.11 -3.67
N HIS A 198 9.70 -4.37 -3.92
CA HIS A 198 8.45 -4.73 -4.59
C HIS A 198 7.25 -4.27 -3.77
N THR A 199 7.26 -4.53 -2.46
CA THR A 199 6.20 -4.07 -1.55
C THR A 199 6.09 -2.55 -1.57
N ALA A 200 7.21 -1.84 -1.49
CA ALA A 200 7.22 -0.38 -1.55
C ALA A 200 6.61 0.17 -2.85
N VAL A 201 6.95 -0.42 -4.01
CA VAL A 201 6.36 -0.08 -5.30
C VAL A 201 4.86 -0.37 -5.33
N ARG A 202 4.41 -1.51 -4.79
CA ARG A 202 2.97 -1.84 -4.70
C ARG A 202 2.20 -0.76 -3.93
N TYR A 203 2.66 -0.40 -2.73
CA TYR A 203 2.02 0.65 -1.95
C TYR A 203 1.98 1.99 -2.71
N ALA A 204 3.07 2.36 -3.37
CA ALA A 204 3.14 3.61 -4.13
C ALA A 204 2.09 3.67 -5.25
N LEU A 205 1.90 2.57 -5.98
CA LEU A 205 0.98 2.48 -7.12
C LEU A 205 -0.47 2.35 -6.67
N VAL A 206 -0.74 1.55 -5.64
CA VAL A 206 -2.06 1.49 -4.99
C VAL A 206 -2.49 2.87 -4.51
N MET A 207 -1.61 3.60 -3.82
CA MET A 207 -1.96 4.93 -3.33
C MET A 207 -2.16 5.93 -4.46
N ALA A 208 -1.36 5.88 -5.52
CA ALA A 208 -1.56 6.72 -6.68
C ALA A 208 -2.92 6.46 -7.36
N HIS A 209 -3.31 5.20 -7.50
CA HIS A 209 -4.60 4.81 -8.05
C HIS A 209 -5.75 5.31 -7.17
N MET A 210 -5.67 5.09 -5.86
CA MET A 210 -6.69 5.57 -4.91
C MET A 210 -6.87 7.09 -4.95
N ILE A 211 -5.78 7.86 -5.05
CA ILE A 211 -5.85 9.32 -5.17
C ILE A 211 -6.51 9.73 -6.50
N ALA A 212 -6.13 9.09 -7.60
CA ALA A 212 -6.68 9.38 -8.92
C ALA A 212 -8.20 9.10 -8.98
N THR A 213 -8.66 7.99 -8.39
CA THR A 213 -10.10 7.68 -8.31
C THR A 213 -10.88 8.75 -7.53
N VAL A 214 -10.33 9.25 -6.41
CA VAL A 214 -10.99 10.31 -5.63
C VAL A 214 -11.03 11.64 -6.38
N GLN A 215 -10.02 11.94 -7.19
CA GLN A 215 -10.00 13.15 -8.03
C GLN A 215 -10.99 13.05 -9.20
N ALA A 216 -11.11 11.89 -9.84
CA ALA A 216 -12.05 11.68 -10.95
C ALA A 216 -13.53 11.78 -10.53
N VAL A 217 -13.85 11.49 -9.26
CA VAL A 217 -15.23 11.67 -8.73
C VAL A 217 -15.54 13.13 -8.40
N ARG A 218 -14.53 14.01 -8.34
CA ARG A 218 -14.68 15.43 -7.98
C ARG A 218 -14.52 16.39 -9.16
N GLY A 219 -14.15 15.89 -10.34
CA GLY A 219 -14.09 16.64 -11.60
C GLY A 219 -15.30 16.36 -12.47
#